data_AF-A0A920AEJ2-F1
#
_entry.id   AF-A0A920AEJ2-F1
#
_cell.length_a   1.000
_cell.length_b   1.000
_cell.length_c   1.000
_cell.angle_alpha   90.00
_cell.angle_beta   90.00
_cell.angle_gamma   90.00
#
_symmetry.space_group_name_H-M   'P 1'
#
loop_
_entity.id
_entity.type
_entity.pdbx_description
1 polymer ?
#
loop_
_entity_poly.entity_id
_entity_poly.type
_entity_poly.pdbx_seq_one_letter_code
_entity_poly.pdbx_strand_id
1 'polypeptide(L)'
;MGATVNGQIRTIVGDYTQDMGPGPYGGDPLAAVHRIYKVNKSMLDDPASHDDFQNWPTDWGAPWVDADGDGVYTPLPAGPDHPEFIGDQVIWFVSNDGDIAYKLNFGTDPMGVEIQTTMFGYDRIDAIGDMLFVKQLVINKGGDDLVDTYMGLWSDPDLGYAGDDFVGCNVDLGMGYVWNDGADSQYDNLDIGTPAAGYDFFQGPKVPCDDPTDPVECPAQVQKCLEHTSW
;
A
#
# COMPACT_ATOMS: atom_id res chain seq x y z
N MET A 1 -10.02 3.13 -5.43
CA MET A 1 -10.73 1.92 -5.91
C MET A 1 -12.19 2.25 -6.15
N GLY A 2 -12.84 1.65 -7.15
CA GLY A 2 -14.27 1.75 -7.34
C GLY A 2 -14.84 0.47 -7.96
N ALA A 3 -16.09 0.16 -7.64
CA ALA A 3 -16.80 -1.01 -8.17
C ALA A 3 -18.31 -0.75 -8.24
N THR A 4 -19.00 -1.60 -8.99
CA THR A 4 -20.45 -1.73 -8.94
C THR A 4 -20.83 -2.74 -7.86
N VAL A 5 -21.59 -2.29 -6.86
CA VAL A 5 -22.06 -3.10 -5.73
C VAL A 5 -23.59 -3.00 -5.68
N ASN A 6 -24.29 -4.13 -5.86
CA ASN A 6 -25.76 -4.16 -5.91
C ASN A 6 -26.38 -3.15 -6.90
N GLY A 7 -25.72 -2.93 -8.04
CA GLY A 7 -26.16 -2.00 -9.09
C GLY A 7 -25.86 -0.52 -8.83
N GLN A 8 -25.13 -0.19 -7.77
CA GLN A 8 -24.67 1.16 -7.46
C GLN A 8 -23.16 1.28 -7.57
N ILE A 9 -22.67 2.42 -8.07
CA ILE A 9 -21.23 2.72 -8.04
C ILE A 9 -20.85 3.07 -6.60
N ARG A 10 -19.86 2.38 -6.06
CA ARG A 10 -19.24 2.66 -4.77
C ARG A 10 -17.74 2.88 -4.96
N THR A 11 -17.17 3.81 -4.20
CA THR A 11 -15.76 4.20 -4.31
C THR A 11 -15.09 4.31 -2.96
N ILE A 12 -13.80 4.00 -2.96
CA ILE A 12 -12.87 4.30 -1.88
C ILE A 12 -11.73 5.10 -2.46
N VAL A 13 -11.56 6.32 -1.98
CA VAL A 13 -10.52 7.26 -2.40
C VAL A 13 -9.73 7.75 -1.20
N GLY A 14 -8.40 7.67 -1.32
CA GLY A 14 -7.47 8.39 -0.48
C GLY A 14 -6.78 9.43 -1.35
N ASP A 15 -7.13 10.69 -1.14
CA ASP A 15 -6.55 11.87 -1.76
C ASP A 15 -6.07 12.82 -0.64
N TYR A 16 -6.41 14.10 -0.68
CA TYR A 16 -6.20 15.01 0.45
C TYR A 16 -7.11 14.72 1.65
N THR A 17 -8.09 13.82 1.52
CA THR A 17 -8.93 13.29 2.60
C THR A 17 -9.07 11.77 2.47
N GLN A 18 -9.79 11.15 3.40
CA GLN A 18 -9.96 9.71 3.50
C GLN A 18 -11.36 9.24 3.10
N ASP A 19 -11.43 7.99 2.62
CA ASP A 19 -12.64 7.15 2.57
C ASP A 19 -12.53 5.91 3.49
N MET A 20 -11.43 5.79 4.24
CA MET A 20 -11.12 4.61 5.05
C MET A 20 -10.76 5.01 6.47
N GLY A 21 -11.25 4.24 7.44
CA GLY A 21 -10.84 4.30 8.84
C GLY A 21 -9.70 3.34 9.16
N PRO A 22 -8.98 3.57 10.27
CA PRO A 22 -7.90 2.70 10.72
C PRO A 22 -8.41 1.38 11.32
N GLY A 23 -7.63 0.32 11.14
CA GLY A 23 -7.87 -0.98 11.75
C GLY A 23 -8.63 -1.98 10.86
N PRO A 24 -8.80 -3.22 11.36
CA PRO A 24 -9.53 -4.28 10.66
C PRO A 24 -11.02 -3.95 10.53
N TYR A 25 -11.67 -4.58 9.55
CA TYR A 25 -13.09 -4.39 9.28
C TYR A 25 -13.94 -4.74 10.53
N GLY A 26 -14.77 -3.78 10.95
CA GLY A 26 -15.57 -3.90 12.18
C GLY A 26 -14.81 -3.63 13.49
N GLY A 27 -13.53 -3.26 13.41
CA GLY A 27 -12.74 -2.80 14.55
C GLY A 27 -13.09 -1.36 14.98
N ASP A 28 -12.77 -1.02 16.23
CA ASP A 28 -12.91 0.35 16.75
C ASP A 28 -11.82 1.26 16.18
N PRO A 29 -12.13 2.23 15.30
CA PRO A 29 -11.11 3.07 14.67
C PRO A 29 -10.39 4.01 15.66
N LEU A 30 -10.87 4.14 16.90
CA LEU A 30 -10.22 4.94 17.94
C LEU A 30 -9.30 4.12 18.85
N ALA A 31 -9.25 2.79 18.67
CA ALA A 31 -8.38 1.94 19.44
C ALA A 31 -6.91 2.24 19.11
N ALA A 32 -6.10 2.49 20.15
CA ALA A 32 -4.68 2.84 19.98
C ALA A 32 -3.83 1.78 19.25
N VAL A 33 -4.31 0.54 19.22
CA VAL A 33 -3.67 -0.56 18.49
C VAL A 33 -3.92 -0.49 16.97
N HIS A 34 -4.95 0.22 16.51
CA HIS A 34 -5.20 0.45 15.08
C HIS A 34 -4.34 1.61 14.59
N ARG A 35 -3.04 1.33 14.49
CA ARG A 35 -2.01 2.28 14.10
C ARG A 35 -1.10 1.69 13.03
N ILE A 36 -0.15 2.49 12.58
CA ILE A 36 0.94 2.04 11.74
C ILE A 36 1.98 1.35 12.61
N TYR A 37 2.41 0.17 12.16
CA TYR A 37 3.50 -0.61 12.74
C TYR A 37 4.72 -0.51 11.84
N LYS A 38 5.91 -0.41 12.44
CA LYS A 38 7.17 -0.23 11.75
C LYS A 38 8.25 -1.11 12.38
N VAL A 39 8.85 -1.96 11.55
CA VAL A 39 9.97 -2.82 11.95
C VAL A 39 11.14 -2.61 11.00
N ASN A 40 12.36 -2.73 11.52
CA ASN A 40 13.57 -2.72 10.72
C ASN A 40 14.33 -4.02 10.95
N LYS A 41 15.04 -4.50 9.94
CA LYS A 41 15.82 -5.72 10.04
C LYS A 41 16.90 -5.66 11.13
N SER A 42 17.44 -4.47 11.40
CA SER A 42 18.40 -4.23 12.49
C SER A 42 17.82 -4.46 13.88
N MET A 43 16.48 -4.51 14.04
CA MET A 43 15.85 -4.80 15.33
C MET A 43 16.15 -6.23 15.81
N LEU A 44 16.59 -7.13 14.92
CA LEU A 44 17.03 -8.48 15.30
C LEU A 44 18.23 -8.47 16.27
N ASP A 45 19.01 -7.39 16.33
CA ASP A 45 20.14 -7.25 17.25
C ASP A 45 19.71 -7.00 18.70
N ASP A 46 18.55 -6.37 18.91
CA ASP A 46 17.97 -6.08 20.23
C ASP A 46 16.43 -6.01 20.15
N PRO A 47 15.74 -7.12 19.86
CA PRO A 47 14.31 -7.08 19.53
C PRO A 47 13.43 -6.70 20.72
N ALA A 48 13.88 -6.99 21.95
CA ALA A 48 13.14 -6.71 23.18
C ALA A 48 12.93 -5.20 23.43
N SER A 49 13.75 -4.32 22.85
CA SER A 49 13.63 -2.87 23.02
C SER A 49 12.66 -2.21 22.02
N HIS A 50 12.05 -2.98 21.12
CA HIS A 50 11.23 -2.47 20.02
C HIS A 50 9.77 -2.91 20.15
N ASP A 51 8.88 -1.98 20.54
CA ASP A 51 7.45 -2.27 20.78
C ASP A 51 6.76 -2.91 19.57
N ASP A 52 6.96 -2.36 18.37
CA ASP A 52 6.33 -2.89 17.14
C ASP A 52 6.82 -4.29 16.78
N PHE A 53 8.07 -4.62 17.11
CA PHE A 53 8.59 -5.97 16.94
C PHE A 53 7.91 -6.93 17.92
N GLN A 54 7.78 -6.52 19.18
CA GLN A 54 7.19 -7.36 20.24
C GLN A 54 5.67 -7.52 20.07
N ASN A 55 4.99 -6.50 19.54
CA ASN A 55 3.54 -6.44 19.41
C ASN A 55 3.08 -6.43 17.94
N TRP A 56 3.83 -7.10 17.07
CA TRP A 56 3.50 -7.20 15.65
C TRP A 56 2.09 -7.81 15.46
N PRO A 57 1.19 -7.19 14.68
CA PRO A 57 -0.23 -7.54 14.68
C PRO A 57 -0.55 -8.73 13.77
N THR A 58 -0.02 -9.90 14.11
CA THR A 58 -0.17 -11.15 13.34
C THR A 58 -1.63 -11.62 13.26
N ASP A 59 -2.42 -11.40 14.32
CA ASP A 59 -3.86 -11.70 14.36
C ASP A 59 -4.67 -10.96 13.27
N TRP A 60 -4.15 -9.86 12.73
CA TRP A 60 -4.77 -9.10 11.64
C TRP A 60 -4.15 -9.39 10.28
N GLY A 61 -3.21 -10.34 10.20
CA GLY A 61 -2.59 -10.78 8.94
C GLY A 61 -1.24 -10.13 8.64
N ALA A 62 -0.62 -9.41 9.59
CA ALA A 62 0.73 -8.89 9.39
C ALA A 62 1.71 -10.05 9.16
N PRO A 63 2.56 -10.00 8.12
CA PRO A 63 3.40 -11.13 7.75
C PRO A 63 4.51 -11.35 8.78
N TRP A 64 4.74 -12.60 9.14
CA TRP A 64 5.71 -13.01 10.16
C TRP A 64 6.28 -14.40 9.86
N VAL A 65 7.40 -14.71 10.51
CA VAL A 65 8.05 -16.02 10.42
C VAL A 65 7.76 -16.78 11.71
N ASP A 66 6.91 -17.81 11.57
CA ASP A 66 6.65 -18.84 12.58
C ASP A 66 7.81 -19.85 12.55
N ALA A 67 8.77 -19.65 13.44
CA ALA A 67 10.06 -20.34 13.38
C ALA A 67 10.00 -21.74 14.01
N ASP A 68 9.09 -21.97 14.95
CA ASP A 68 8.87 -23.28 15.57
C ASP A 68 7.60 -24.00 15.06
N GLY A 69 6.76 -23.33 14.28
CA GLY A 69 5.62 -23.91 13.58
C GLY A 69 4.40 -24.13 14.47
N ASP A 70 4.29 -23.41 15.59
CA ASP A 70 3.20 -23.57 16.55
C ASP A 70 1.97 -22.69 16.25
N GLY A 71 2.09 -21.75 15.31
CA GLY A 71 1.05 -20.83 14.89
C GLY A 71 0.77 -19.68 15.87
N VAL A 72 1.64 -19.46 16.86
CA VAL A 72 1.51 -18.41 17.89
C VAL A 72 2.72 -17.49 17.84
N TYR A 73 2.49 -16.20 17.64
CA TYR A 73 3.60 -15.24 17.59
C TYR A 73 4.26 -15.06 18.96
N THR A 74 5.40 -15.72 19.16
CA THR A 74 6.26 -15.61 20.34
C THR A 74 7.59 -14.98 19.93
N PRO A 75 7.69 -13.63 19.92
CA PRO A 75 8.82 -12.94 19.31
C PRO A 75 10.14 -13.16 20.06
N LEU A 76 11.24 -13.04 19.31
CA LEU A 76 12.57 -12.89 19.89
C LEU A 76 12.60 -11.74 20.91
N PRO A 77 13.35 -11.88 22.02
CA PRO A 77 14.18 -13.03 22.38
C PRO A 77 13.43 -14.07 23.24
N ALA A 78 12.14 -13.86 23.54
CA ALA A 78 11.37 -14.72 24.43
C ALA A 78 10.96 -16.04 23.75
N GLY A 79 10.71 -16.00 22.44
CA GLY A 79 10.54 -17.16 21.57
C GLY A 79 11.38 -17.04 20.30
N PRO A 80 11.12 -17.87 19.28
CA PRO A 80 11.94 -17.92 18.08
C PRO A 80 11.44 -17.03 16.93
N ASP A 81 10.25 -16.44 17.06
CA ASP A 81 9.56 -15.79 15.96
C ASP A 81 9.99 -14.34 15.73
N HIS A 82 9.67 -13.83 14.54
CA HIS A 82 9.91 -12.45 14.19
C HIS A 82 9.02 -11.99 13.03
N PRO A 83 8.89 -10.67 12.79
CA PRO A 83 8.21 -10.14 11.61
C PRO A 83 8.90 -10.59 10.32
N GLU A 84 8.16 -10.71 9.21
CA GLU A 84 8.77 -11.02 7.91
C GLU A 84 9.43 -9.76 7.32
N PHE A 85 10.74 -9.82 7.08
CA PHE A 85 11.51 -8.70 6.51
C PHE A 85 11.70 -8.88 5.00
N ILE A 86 10.74 -8.40 4.20
CA ILE A 86 10.84 -8.37 2.73
C ILE A 86 11.86 -7.31 2.24
N GLY A 87 12.13 -6.30 3.08
CA GLY A 87 13.18 -5.29 2.92
C GLY A 87 13.86 -4.97 4.26
N ASP A 88 14.69 -3.92 4.29
CA ASP A 88 15.41 -3.51 5.51
C ASP A 88 14.53 -2.72 6.48
N GLN A 89 13.49 -2.03 5.96
CA GLN A 89 12.39 -1.47 6.72
C GLN A 89 11.07 -1.98 6.17
N VAL A 90 10.17 -2.40 7.05
CA VAL A 90 8.80 -2.79 6.73
C VAL A 90 7.85 -1.98 7.60
N ILE A 91 6.86 -1.39 6.94
CA ILE A 91 5.75 -0.67 7.55
C ILE A 91 4.47 -1.44 7.22
N TRP A 92 3.59 -1.62 8.20
CA TRP A 92 2.37 -2.38 8.02
C TRP A 92 1.20 -1.75 8.76
N PHE A 93 0.02 -1.75 8.14
CA PHE A 93 -1.24 -1.36 8.79
C PHE A 93 -2.45 -1.93 8.06
N VAL A 94 -3.60 -1.91 8.74
CA VAL A 94 -4.91 -2.21 8.17
C VAL A 94 -5.76 -0.95 8.13
N SER A 95 -6.53 -0.82 7.05
CA SER A 95 -7.58 0.19 6.91
C SER A 95 -8.83 -0.46 6.34
N ASN A 96 -10.01 0.12 6.59
CA ASN A 96 -11.26 -0.38 6.02
C ASN A 96 -12.26 0.75 5.75
N ASP A 97 -13.23 0.51 4.88
CA ASP A 97 -14.23 1.53 4.50
C ASP A 97 -15.60 1.32 5.15
N GLY A 98 -15.72 0.40 6.13
CA GLY A 98 -17.00 -0.02 6.70
C GLY A 98 -17.71 1.04 7.53
N ASP A 99 -17.01 2.07 7.99
CA ASP A 99 -17.59 3.19 8.74
C ASP A 99 -17.88 4.37 7.81
N ILE A 100 -19.17 4.66 7.62
CA ILE A 100 -19.67 5.77 6.80
C ILE A 100 -19.11 7.13 7.24
N ALA A 101 -18.72 7.29 8.51
CA ALA A 101 -18.14 8.54 9.02
C ALA A 101 -16.81 8.89 8.33
N TYR A 102 -16.11 7.90 7.78
CA TYR A 102 -14.86 8.10 7.05
C TYR A 102 -15.07 8.29 5.55
N LYS A 103 -16.28 8.17 4.98
CA LYS A 103 -16.54 8.27 3.53
C LYS A 103 -16.64 9.73 3.05
N LEU A 104 -15.54 10.48 3.07
CA LEU A 104 -15.54 11.95 2.91
C LEU A 104 -15.39 12.46 1.47
N ASN A 105 -15.06 11.60 0.51
CA ASN A 105 -14.73 12.04 -0.85
C ASN A 105 -15.96 12.18 -1.76
N PHE A 106 -16.56 11.07 -2.15
CA PHE A 106 -17.66 11.06 -3.14
C PHE A 106 -19.03 10.75 -2.54
N GLY A 107 -19.11 10.54 -1.21
CA GLY A 107 -20.36 10.27 -0.50
C GLY A 107 -21.06 8.97 -0.92
N THR A 108 -20.33 8.00 -1.49
CA THR A 108 -20.87 6.66 -1.77
C THR A 108 -20.95 5.83 -0.49
N ASP A 109 -21.84 4.84 -0.46
CA ASP A 109 -21.85 3.82 0.60
C ASP A 109 -20.52 3.02 0.61
N PRO A 110 -20.17 2.40 1.76
CA PRO A 110 -19.08 1.44 1.86
C PRO A 110 -19.19 0.30 0.85
N MET A 111 -18.07 -0.04 0.22
CA MET A 111 -17.85 -1.27 -0.54
C MET A 111 -17.75 -2.49 0.38
N GLY A 112 -17.32 -2.31 1.63
CA GLY A 112 -17.21 -3.40 2.59
C GLY A 112 -15.86 -4.13 2.49
N VAL A 113 -14.76 -3.39 2.32
CA VAL A 113 -13.43 -3.97 2.14
C VAL A 113 -12.48 -3.59 3.25
N GLU A 114 -11.58 -4.52 3.55
CA GLU A 114 -10.38 -4.32 4.36
C GLU A 114 -9.17 -4.27 3.42
N ILE A 115 -8.27 -3.32 3.65
CA ILE A 115 -7.01 -3.22 2.92
C ILE A 115 -5.87 -3.33 3.93
N GLN A 116 -5.09 -4.40 3.78
CA GLN A 116 -3.84 -4.59 4.51
C GLN A 116 -2.70 -4.03 3.64
N THR A 117 -2.04 -2.98 4.13
CA THR A 117 -0.98 -2.29 3.40
C THR A 117 0.36 -2.63 4.01
N THR A 118 1.25 -3.19 3.19
CA THR A 118 2.67 -3.39 3.52
C THR A 118 3.49 -2.42 2.67
N MET A 119 4.28 -1.57 3.29
CA MET A 119 5.27 -0.74 2.61
C MET A 119 6.67 -1.20 3.01
N PHE A 120 7.61 -1.24 2.07
CA PHE A 120 8.97 -1.65 2.37
C PHE A 120 9.99 -0.98 1.45
N GLY A 121 11.22 -0.89 1.95
CA GLY A 121 12.36 -0.32 1.25
C GLY A 121 13.65 -1.05 1.62
N TYR A 122 14.70 -0.81 0.84
CA TYR A 122 16.00 -1.44 1.02
C TYR A 122 17.06 -0.38 1.28
N ASP A 123 17.99 -0.64 2.21
CA ASP A 123 19.13 0.23 2.48
C ASP A 123 20.28 -0.11 1.51
N ARG A 124 20.25 0.52 0.34
CA ARG A 124 21.14 0.21 -0.80
C ARG A 124 21.55 1.47 -1.55
N ILE A 125 22.69 1.41 -2.24
CA ILE A 125 23.21 2.51 -3.08
C ILE A 125 22.82 2.41 -4.56
N ASP A 126 22.19 1.31 -4.96
CA ASP A 126 21.69 1.14 -6.33
C ASP A 126 20.26 1.68 -6.46
N ALA A 127 19.70 1.66 -7.67
CA ALA A 127 18.38 2.22 -7.96
C ALA A 127 17.24 1.61 -7.12
N ILE A 128 17.43 0.44 -6.51
CA ILE A 128 16.44 -0.16 -5.60
C ILE A 128 16.41 0.58 -4.26
N GLY A 129 17.52 1.19 -3.84
CA GLY A 129 17.57 2.07 -2.66
C GLY A 129 16.75 3.35 -2.81
N ASP A 130 16.51 3.80 -4.05
CA ASP A 130 15.68 4.96 -4.37
C ASP A 130 14.19 4.60 -4.61
N MET A 131 13.78 3.36 -4.29
CA MET A 131 12.41 2.87 -4.48
C MET A 131 11.68 2.63 -3.15
N LEU A 132 10.41 3.04 -3.11
CA LEU A 132 9.44 2.61 -2.10
C LEU A 132 8.47 1.60 -2.72
N PHE A 133 8.37 0.42 -2.11
CA PHE A 133 7.42 -0.59 -2.53
C PHE A 133 6.18 -0.54 -1.66
N VAL A 134 5.00 -0.61 -2.29
CA VAL A 134 3.71 -0.70 -1.61
C VAL A 134 2.98 -1.93 -2.12
N LYS A 135 2.59 -2.80 -1.20
CA LYS A 135 1.76 -3.98 -1.45
C LYS A 135 0.44 -3.82 -0.70
N GLN A 136 -0.66 -3.89 -1.43
CA GLN A 136 -2.01 -3.84 -0.86
C GLN A 136 -2.70 -5.19 -1.09
N LEU A 137 -3.08 -5.84 0.02
CA LEU A 137 -4.00 -6.98 -0.01
C LEU A 137 -5.40 -6.44 0.28
N VAL A 138 -6.29 -6.57 -0.71
CA VAL A 138 -7.69 -6.15 -0.59
C VAL A 138 -8.54 -7.37 -0.29
N ILE A 139 -9.31 -7.31 0.79
CA ILE A 139 -10.15 -8.40 1.28
C ILE A 139 -11.59 -7.91 1.31
N ASN A 140 -12.47 -8.57 0.56
CA ASN A 140 -13.91 -8.33 0.64
C ASN A 140 -14.46 -8.93 1.95
N LYS A 141 -14.87 -8.05 2.87
CA LYS A 141 -15.46 -8.41 4.19
C LYS A 141 -16.97 -8.14 4.24
N GLY A 142 -17.51 -7.37 3.30
CA GLY A 142 -18.89 -6.86 3.27
C GLY A 142 -19.92 -7.85 2.72
N GLY A 143 -19.48 -8.93 2.06
CA GLY A 143 -20.33 -10.03 1.60
C GLY A 143 -21.09 -9.76 0.30
N ASP A 144 -21.11 -8.53 -0.19
CA ASP A 144 -21.61 -8.17 -1.52
C ASP A 144 -20.54 -8.44 -2.59
N ASP A 145 -20.95 -8.79 -3.81
CA ASP A 145 -20.04 -8.90 -4.95
C ASP A 145 -19.57 -7.52 -5.42
N LEU A 146 -18.25 -7.38 -5.65
CA LEU A 146 -17.64 -6.18 -6.21
C LEU A 146 -17.45 -6.37 -7.73
N VAL A 147 -18.44 -5.93 -8.50
CA VAL A 147 -18.48 -6.12 -9.97
C VAL A 147 -17.80 -4.95 -10.67
N ASP A 148 -17.10 -5.22 -11.78
CA ASP A 148 -16.36 -4.21 -12.55
C ASP A 148 -15.47 -3.34 -11.65
N THR A 149 -14.57 -4.01 -10.92
CA THR A 149 -13.71 -3.35 -9.92
C THR A 149 -12.46 -2.76 -10.57
N TYR A 150 -12.19 -1.49 -10.28
CA TYR A 150 -11.03 -0.75 -10.74
C TYR A 150 -10.21 -0.25 -9.57
N MET A 151 -8.89 -0.32 -9.71
CA MET A 151 -7.92 0.21 -8.75
C MET A 151 -6.94 1.12 -9.47
N GLY A 152 -6.58 2.21 -8.81
CA GLY A 152 -5.61 3.17 -9.31
C GLY A 152 -4.84 3.75 -8.14
N LEU A 153 -3.64 4.22 -8.44
CA LEU A 153 -2.81 5.00 -7.53
C LEU A 153 -3.08 6.48 -7.83
N TRP A 154 -3.38 7.24 -6.80
CA TRP A 154 -3.46 8.69 -6.89
C TRP A 154 -2.14 9.29 -6.41
N SER A 155 -1.67 10.32 -7.09
CA SER A 155 -0.47 11.06 -6.70
C SER A 155 -0.65 12.52 -7.12
N ASP A 156 -0.27 13.42 -6.23
CA ASP A 156 -0.11 14.85 -6.46
C ASP A 156 1.37 15.18 -6.25
N PRO A 157 2.21 14.97 -7.28
CA PRO A 157 3.64 15.11 -7.11
C PRO A 157 4.08 16.58 -7.12
N ASP A 158 4.77 16.99 -6.06
CA ASP A 158 5.57 18.22 -5.99
C ASP A 158 7.06 17.84 -6.08
N LEU A 159 7.62 17.84 -7.29
CA LEU A 159 9.03 17.53 -7.55
C LEU A 159 9.87 18.81 -7.37
N GLY A 160 10.02 19.22 -6.11
CA GLY A 160 10.66 20.49 -5.78
C GLY A 160 9.64 21.64 -5.78
N TYR A 161 9.76 22.58 -6.71
CA TYR A 161 8.78 23.65 -6.90
C TYR A 161 7.64 23.20 -7.81
N ALA A 162 6.49 22.88 -7.21
CA ALA A 162 5.26 22.43 -7.87
C ALA A 162 4.79 23.23 -9.11
N GLY A 163 5.21 24.50 -9.25
CA GLY A 163 4.80 25.35 -10.38
C GLY A 163 5.51 25.06 -11.70
N ASP A 164 6.56 24.23 -11.71
CA ASP A 164 7.28 23.82 -12.92
C ASP A 164 7.25 22.30 -13.18
N ASP A 165 6.37 21.58 -12.49
CA ASP A 165 6.20 20.14 -12.65
C ASP A 165 5.29 19.79 -13.82
N PHE A 166 5.73 18.81 -14.61
CA PHE A 166 4.92 18.13 -15.60
C PHE A 166 4.70 16.68 -15.21
N VAL A 167 3.53 16.15 -15.56
CA VAL A 167 3.18 14.73 -15.40
C VAL A 167 2.93 14.09 -16.75
N GLY A 168 3.11 12.77 -16.82
CA GLY A 168 2.88 12.02 -18.04
C GLY A 168 2.77 10.52 -17.78
N CYS A 169 2.37 9.81 -18.82
CA CYS A 169 2.39 8.36 -18.83
C CYS A 169 3.17 7.81 -20.02
N ASN A 170 4.02 6.83 -19.75
CA ASN A 170 4.62 5.98 -20.76
C ASN A 170 3.81 4.68 -20.85
N VAL A 171 2.99 4.55 -21.89
CA VAL A 171 2.07 3.41 -22.07
C VAL A 171 2.82 2.09 -22.29
N ASP A 172 3.96 2.11 -22.99
CA ASP A 172 4.73 0.89 -23.28
C ASP A 172 5.35 0.30 -22.01
N LEU A 173 5.77 1.17 -21.08
CA LEU A 173 6.24 0.77 -19.75
C LEU A 173 5.10 0.62 -18.74
N GLY A 174 3.95 1.23 -19.04
CA GLY A 174 2.81 1.36 -18.13
C GLY A 174 3.14 2.15 -16.86
N MET A 175 3.98 3.16 -16.99
CA MET A 175 4.52 3.95 -15.89
C MET A 175 4.01 5.38 -15.95
N GLY A 176 3.46 5.88 -14.85
CA GLY A 176 3.23 7.31 -14.65
C GLY A 176 4.52 7.97 -14.15
N TYR A 177 4.81 9.20 -14.55
CA TYR A 177 6.03 9.90 -14.13
C TYR A 177 5.84 11.41 -14.03
N VAL A 178 6.66 12.03 -13.21
CA VAL A 178 6.76 13.49 -13.01
C VAL A 178 8.18 13.96 -13.31
N TRP A 179 8.32 15.12 -13.94
CA TRP A 179 9.59 15.78 -14.23
C TRP A 179 9.42 17.30 -14.30
N ASN A 180 10.49 18.07 -14.10
CA ASN A 180 10.40 19.53 -14.13
C ASN A 180 10.68 20.12 -15.52
N ASP A 181 10.20 21.35 -15.74
CA ASP A 181 10.58 22.22 -16.86
C ASP A 181 12.01 22.78 -16.70
N GLY A 182 13.01 21.89 -16.68
CA GLY A 182 14.41 22.26 -16.55
C GLY A 182 14.92 22.20 -15.11
N ALA A 183 15.74 23.19 -14.73
CA ALA A 183 16.41 23.21 -13.44
C ALA A 183 15.50 23.77 -12.34
N ASP A 184 15.45 23.08 -11.22
CA ASP A 184 14.66 23.47 -10.05
C ASP A 184 15.56 23.98 -8.92
N SER A 185 15.13 25.07 -8.29
CA SER A 185 15.91 25.74 -7.24
C SER A 185 16.09 24.94 -5.95
N GLN A 186 15.24 23.95 -5.67
CA GLN A 186 15.35 23.06 -4.52
C GLN A 186 16.40 21.95 -4.73
N TYR A 187 16.77 21.69 -5.99
CA TYR A 187 17.76 20.67 -6.36
C TYR A 187 19.04 21.26 -6.95
N ASP A 188 19.24 22.58 -6.83
CA ASP A 188 20.42 23.28 -7.36
C ASP A 188 21.75 22.85 -6.71
N ASN A 189 21.66 22.20 -5.55
CA ASN A 189 22.76 21.65 -4.78
C ASN A 189 23.11 20.20 -5.15
N LEU A 190 22.35 19.55 -6.04
CA LEU A 190 22.59 18.19 -6.50
C LEU A 190 23.38 18.20 -7.81
N ASP A 191 24.51 17.50 -7.83
CA ASP A 191 25.33 17.34 -9.03
C ASP A 191 24.59 16.63 -10.19
N ILE A 192 23.51 15.90 -9.86
CA ILE A 192 22.67 15.16 -10.82
C ILE A 192 21.60 16.04 -11.48
N GLY A 193 21.39 17.27 -10.99
CA GLY A 193 20.27 18.13 -11.36
C GLY A 193 18.94 17.70 -10.71
N THR A 194 17.83 18.23 -11.23
CA THR A 194 16.49 17.86 -10.76
C THR A 194 16.20 16.38 -11.08
N PRO A 195 15.89 15.54 -10.07
CA PRO A 195 15.52 14.16 -10.31
C PRO A 195 14.15 14.08 -11.01
N ALA A 196 13.77 12.90 -11.48
CA ALA A 196 12.41 12.59 -11.90
C ALA A 196 11.87 11.45 -11.03
N ALA A 197 10.55 11.37 -10.83
CA ALA A 197 9.92 10.28 -10.08
C ALA A 197 8.95 9.49 -10.97
N GLY A 198 8.83 8.19 -10.69
CA GLY A 198 8.01 7.26 -11.47
C GLY A 198 7.16 6.35 -10.58
N TYR A 199 6.02 5.94 -11.11
CA TYR A 199 5.02 5.11 -10.46
C TYR A 199 4.66 3.94 -11.37
N ASP A 200 4.82 2.71 -10.88
CA ASP A 200 4.52 1.51 -11.64
C ASP A 200 3.80 0.46 -10.77
N PHE A 201 2.95 -0.34 -11.42
CA PHE A 201 2.35 -1.53 -10.86
C PHE A 201 3.18 -2.75 -11.26
N PHE A 202 3.94 -3.29 -10.31
CA PHE A 202 4.70 -4.53 -10.52
C PHE A 202 3.83 -5.79 -10.57
N GLN A 203 2.65 -5.73 -9.95
CA GLN A 203 1.72 -6.86 -9.91
C GLN A 203 0.27 -6.38 -9.89
N GLY A 204 -0.56 -6.99 -10.73
CA GLY A 204 -2.01 -6.82 -10.69
C GLY A 204 -2.69 -7.64 -9.58
N PRO A 205 -4.03 -7.56 -9.48
CA PRO A 205 -4.80 -8.43 -8.62
C PRO A 205 -4.55 -9.89 -9.00
N LYS A 206 -4.53 -10.75 -7.98
CA LYS A 206 -4.48 -12.18 -8.20
C LYS A 206 -5.85 -12.65 -8.68
N VAL A 207 -5.86 -13.45 -9.73
CA VAL A 207 -7.06 -14.07 -10.32
C VAL A 207 -6.82 -15.57 -10.46
N PRO A 208 -7.87 -16.41 -10.44
CA PRO A 208 -7.72 -17.81 -10.81
C PRO A 208 -6.95 -17.91 -12.13
N CYS A 209 -5.96 -18.80 -12.19
CA CYS A 209 -5.31 -19.09 -13.46
C CYS A 209 -6.34 -19.64 -14.46
N ASP A 210 -6.00 -19.69 -15.76
CA ASP A 210 -6.91 -20.11 -16.84
C ASP A 210 -7.56 -21.50 -16.63
N ASP A 211 -7.06 -22.29 -15.69
CA ASP A 211 -7.68 -23.52 -15.19
C ASP A 211 -8.51 -23.25 -13.91
N PRO A 212 -9.85 -23.35 -13.96
CA PRO A 212 -10.73 -23.15 -12.80
C PRO A 212 -10.59 -24.23 -11.71
N THR A 213 -9.76 -25.25 -11.92
CA THR A 213 -9.45 -26.29 -10.93
C THR A 213 -8.07 -26.13 -10.28
N ASP A 214 -7.26 -25.18 -10.76
CA ASP A 214 -5.95 -24.88 -10.18
C ASP A 214 -6.11 -23.93 -8.99
N PRO A 215 -5.71 -24.32 -7.76
CA PRO A 215 -5.71 -23.42 -6.61
C PRO A 215 -4.63 -22.32 -6.71
N VAL A 216 -3.76 -22.36 -7.72
CA VAL A 216 -2.78 -21.31 -7.98
C VAL A 216 -3.50 -20.09 -8.56
N GLU A 217 -3.28 -18.93 -7.94
CA GLU A 217 -3.71 -17.65 -8.51
C GLU A 217 -2.58 -17.00 -9.30
N CYS A 218 -2.92 -16.51 -10.49
CA CYS A 218 -2.04 -15.83 -11.42
C CYS A 218 -2.25 -14.31 -11.32
N PRO A 219 -1.21 -13.47 -11.46
CA PRO A 219 -1.41 -12.02 -11.54
C PRO A 219 -2.15 -11.64 -12.84
N ALA A 220 -3.22 -10.89 -12.73
CA ALA A 220 -3.96 -10.37 -13.88
C ALA A 220 -3.14 -9.36 -14.68
N GLN A 221 -3.42 -9.25 -15.99
CA GLN A 221 -2.88 -8.15 -16.80
C GLN A 221 -3.46 -6.82 -16.32
N VAL A 222 -2.58 -5.88 -15.97
CA VAL A 222 -2.96 -4.53 -15.54
C VAL A 222 -3.10 -3.65 -16.78
N GLN A 223 -4.27 -3.03 -16.99
CA GLN A 223 -4.36 -1.87 -17.88
C GLN A 223 -3.73 -0.68 -17.15
N LYS A 224 -2.61 -0.19 -17.68
CA LYS A 224 -1.78 0.81 -17.03
C LYS A 224 -2.03 2.20 -17.66
N CYS A 225 -2.23 3.20 -16.79
CA CYS A 225 -2.46 4.63 -17.03
C CYS A 225 -3.85 5.10 -17.52
N LEU A 226 -4.51 5.90 -16.68
CA LEU A 226 -5.55 6.86 -17.04
C LEU A 226 -5.12 8.22 -16.47
N GLU A 227 -4.86 9.21 -17.32
CA GLU A 227 -4.49 10.55 -16.91
C GLU A 227 -5.75 11.40 -16.73
N HIS A 228 -5.90 12.07 -15.59
CA HIS A 228 -6.94 13.07 -15.36
C HIS A 228 -6.34 14.28 -14.64
N THR A 229 -5.86 15.26 -15.40
CA THR A 229 -5.40 16.54 -14.84
C THR A 229 -6.59 17.43 -14.54
N SER A 230 -6.85 17.76 -13.28
CA SER A 230 -7.72 18.88 -12.90
C SER A 230 -6.86 20.02 -12.34
N TRP A 231 -6.78 21.11 -13.10
CA TRP A 231 -6.19 22.39 -12.70
C TRP A 231 -7.20 23.23 -11.91
#